data_AF-K9SGM5-F1
#
_entry.id   AF-K9SGM5-F1
#
_cell.length_a   1.000
_cell.length_b   1.000
_cell.length_c   1.000
_cell.angle_alpha   90.00
_cell.angle_beta   90.00
_cell.angle_gamma   90.00
#
_symmetry.space_group_name_H-M   'P 1'
#
loop_
_entity.id
_entity.type
_entity.pdbx_description
1 polymer ?
#
loop_
_entity_poly.entity_id
_entity_poly.type
_entity_poly.pdbx_seq_one_letter_code
_entity_poly.pdbx_strand_id
1 'polypeptide(L)'
;MKKLSVLEIEEKLKQHEIWLKSFGANGQRFDVQNADLSGVDLQGVNLTDATLSSSDLSGANLHRAKLENTNLYFTNFSAANLSNVDFFCAAGYFANFDGANLSKAYLYQGGFFSADFSGADLCDADLSCTQLHEADFWGADLRGTELSGSNASGARFYKACLTGACIQGWTIDEETRFDQVDCEFVYLTWSGWDEEAQESIYFLDRLPKNENEFFKPGEFAVLVQQYTNTINLFFSEENGIDWQALSIALENFKAANNGQGLEIQGIEQQINGFIVKFMTQIDPTKPWISPRDCKTWTMLKEKYEEALQAIDTNYKEQLELTGDQLVFFKEQLAIERRNSTDFKGILKAMSNQQSSKYDLRGAQIGNLADTVKDNARQQTNQYNYAPAQKQTLAEAAAEIQQLLDQLAANNPTETVTDRAIVASKAIEVIEKNPTQKEKIVKALRVGGIAALKQMVKPVSEPITNVLFPMLEELTKN
;
A
#
# COMPACT_ATOMS: atom_id res chain seq x y z
N MET A 1 1.68 23.78 -38.43
CA MET A 1 2.30 22.46 -38.67
C MET A 1 2.45 22.24 -40.17
N LYS A 2 3.42 21.45 -40.63
CA LYS A 2 3.54 21.07 -42.05
C LYS A 2 2.70 19.82 -42.31
N LYS A 3 1.79 19.86 -43.29
CA LYS A 3 1.09 18.65 -43.76
C LYS A 3 2.08 17.70 -44.41
N LEU A 4 2.16 16.47 -43.93
CA LEU A 4 2.96 15.44 -44.59
C LEU A 4 2.14 14.79 -45.71
N SER A 5 2.78 14.59 -46.85
CA SER A 5 2.22 13.78 -47.93
C SER A 5 2.22 12.30 -47.56
N VAL A 6 1.33 11.51 -48.17
CA VAL A 6 1.26 10.05 -47.97
C VAL A 6 2.61 9.39 -48.22
N LEU A 7 3.33 9.80 -49.28
CA LEU A 7 4.66 9.26 -49.61
C LEU A 7 5.71 9.58 -48.52
N GLU A 8 5.67 10.77 -47.92
CA GLU A 8 6.57 11.11 -46.80
C GLU A 8 6.26 10.26 -45.57
N ILE A 9 4.99 9.99 -45.30
CA ILE A 9 4.55 9.15 -44.18
C ILE A 9 4.99 7.69 -44.41
N GLU A 10 4.71 7.12 -45.59
CA GLU A 10 5.09 5.75 -45.96
C GLU A 10 6.61 5.53 -45.87
N GLU A 11 7.42 6.46 -46.37
CA GLU A 11 8.87 6.33 -46.27
C GLU A 11 9.34 6.38 -44.80
N LYS A 12 8.78 7.28 -43.99
CA LYS A 12 9.07 7.33 -42.55
C LYS A 12 8.67 6.03 -41.84
N LEU A 13 7.51 5.46 -42.15
CA LEU A 13 7.05 4.18 -41.59
C LEU A 13 7.99 3.03 -41.96
N LYS A 14 8.45 2.99 -43.21
CA LYS A 14 9.42 2.00 -43.68
C LYS A 14 10.75 2.11 -42.95
N GLN A 15 11.27 3.32 -42.77
CA GLN A 15 12.49 3.54 -41.98
C GLN A 15 12.31 3.15 -40.52
N HIS A 16 11.11 3.37 -39.97
CA HIS A 16 10.78 3.00 -38.60
C HIS A 16 10.69 1.49 -38.40
N GLU A 17 10.12 0.77 -39.37
CA GLU A 17 10.09 -0.70 -39.34
C GLU A 17 11.50 -1.30 -39.36
N ILE A 18 12.41 -0.73 -40.17
CA ILE A 18 13.83 -1.12 -40.16
C ILE A 18 14.47 -0.82 -38.80
N TRP A 19 14.12 0.32 -38.19
CA TRP A 19 14.58 0.72 -36.88
C TRP A 19 14.14 -0.24 -35.77
N LEU A 20 12.87 -0.61 -35.73
CA LEU A 20 12.33 -1.60 -34.80
C LEU A 20 13.01 -2.96 -34.94
N LYS A 21 13.09 -3.48 -36.18
CA LYS A 21 13.69 -4.81 -36.46
C LYS A 21 15.18 -4.89 -36.14
N SER A 22 15.88 -3.75 -36.15
CA SER A 22 17.31 -3.68 -35.88
C SER A 22 17.63 -3.25 -34.45
N PHE A 23 16.62 -3.15 -33.57
CA PHE A 23 16.77 -2.63 -32.20
C PHE A 23 17.49 -1.26 -32.18
N GLY A 24 17.16 -0.44 -33.18
CA GLY A 24 17.68 0.90 -33.37
C GLY A 24 19.05 1.03 -34.02
N ALA A 25 19.66 -0.06 -34.51
CA ALA A 25 20.96 -0.02 -35.18
C ALA A 25 20.90 0.56 -36.61
N ASN A 26 19.77 0.42 -37.31
CA ASN A 26 19.57 0.89 -38.69
C ASN A 26 18.21 1.58 -38.84
N GLY A 27 17.97 2.29 -39.94
CA GLY A 27 16.70 3.01 -40.16
C GLY A 27 16.57 4.24 -39.27
N GLN A 28 15.34 4.76 -39.13
CA GLN A 28 15.05 5.96 -38.35
C GLN A 28 13.74 5.78 -37.60
N ARG A 29 13.67 6.23 -36.33
CA ARG A 29 12.40 6.30 -35.59
C ARG A 29 11.37 7.12 -36.36
N PHE A 30 10.10 6.76 -36.22
CA PHE A 30 9.01 7.57 -36.76
C PHE A 30 8.92 8.88 -35.96
N ASP A 31 9.61 9.91 -36.44
CA ASP A 31 9.58 11.25 -35.88
C ASP A 31 8.81 12.18 -36.81
N VAL A 32 7.66 12.64 -36.33
CA VAL A 32 6.77 13.60 -37.01
C VAL A 32 6.34 14.73 -36.07
N GLN A 33 7.24 15.13 -35.16
CA GLN A 33 6.97 16.24 -34.26
C GLN A 33 6.54 17.50 -35.03
N ASN A 34 5.50 18.19 -34.54
CA ASN A 34 4.94 19.42 -35.16
C ASN A 34 4.44 19.25 -36.62
N ALA A 35 4.12 18.02 -37.04
CA ALA A 35 3.56 17.73 -38.35
C ALA A 35 2.04 17.61 -38.31
N ASP A 36 1.41 17.86 -39.46
CA ASP A 36 -0.02 17.63 -39.67
C ASP A 36 -0.20 16.30 -40.43
N LEU A 37 -0.84 15.36 -39.75
CA LEU A 37 -1.26 14.05 -40.20
C LEU A 37 -2.78 13.88 -40.07
N SER A 38 -3.55 14.97 -39.94
CA SER A 38 -5.02 14.91 -39.79
C SER A 38 -5.68 14.06 -40.88
N GLY A 39 -6.61 13.19 -40.49
CA GLY A 39 -7.34 12.30 -41.39
C GLY A 39 -6.52 11.19 -42.06
N VAL A 40 -5.27 10.94 -41.65
CA VAL A 40 -4.46 9.86 -42.22
C VAL A 40 -4.98 8.49 -41.79
N ASP A 41 -4.76 7.46 -42.62
CA ASP A 41 -4.96 6.07 -42.25
C ASP A 41 -3.64 5.44 -41.79
N LEU A 42 -3.58 5.06 -40.52
CA LEU A 42 -2.47 4.39 -39.83
C LEU A 42 -2.98 3.11 -39.13
N GLN A 43 -4.05 2.51 -39.64
CA GLN A 43 -4.62 1.29 -39.07
C GLN A 43 -3.57 0.18 -38.95
N GLY A 44 -3.44 -0.40 -37.76
CA GLY A 44 -2.55 -1.53 -37.51
C GLY A 44 -1.04 -1.22 -37.58
N VAL A 45 -0.67 0.04 -37.76
CA VAL A 45 0.74 0.44 -37.88
C VAL A 45 1.45 0.29 -36.53
N ASN A 46 2.69 -0.20 -36.56
CA ASN A 46 3.55 -0.21 -35.39
C ASN A 46 4.37 1.10 -35.32
N LEU A 47 4.07 1.92 -34.32
CA LEU A 47 4.71 3.19 -33.96
C LEU A 47 5.38 3.10 -32.58
N THR A 48 5.73 1.90 -32.09
CA THR A 48 6.45 1.74 -30.81
C THR A 48 7.71 2.61 -30.76
N ASP A 49 7.94 3.33 -29.67
CA ASP A 49 9.02 4.30 -29.48
C ASP A 49 9.03 5.51 -30.45
N ALA A 50 7.93 5.79 -31.16
CA ALA A 50 7.83 6.95 -32.05
C ALA A 50 7.78 8.29 -31.28
N THR A 51 7.97 9.38 -32.04
CA THR A 51 7.83 10.74 -31.51
C THR A 51 6.78 11.51 -32.31
N LEU A 52 5.61 11.74 -31.69
CA LEU A 52 4.46 12.42 -32.26
C LEU A 52 4.14 13.76 -31.57
N SER A 53 5.03 14.26 -30.71
CA SER A 53 4.73 15.45 -29.90
C SER A 53 4.35 16.66 -30.75
N SER A 54 3.31 17.37 -30.29
CA SER A 54 2.72 18.55 -30.94
C SER A 54 2.27 18.31 -32.39
N SER A 55 2.06 17.06 -32.80
CA SER A 55 1.51 16.72 -34.12
C SER A 55 -0.02 16.71 -34.12
N ASP A 56 -0.61 16.90 -35.28
CA ASP A 56 -2.05 16.85 -35.48
C ASP A 56 -2.45 15.54 -36.19
N LEU A 57 -3.10 14.64 -35.46
CA LEU A 57 -3.72 13.40 -35.93
C LEU A 57 -5.25 13.47 -35.81
N SER A 58 -5.84 14.67 -35.79
CA SER A 58 -7.30 14.81 -35.72
C SER A 58 -8.00 14.05 -36.85
N GLY A 59 -9.04 13.29 -36.52
CA GLY A 59 -9.79 12.46 -37.47
C GLY A 59 -9.01 11.31 -38.10
N ALA A 60 -7.78 11.03 -37.68
CA ALA A 60 -6.98 9.93 -38.23
C ALA A 60 -7.54 8.55 -37.80
N ASN A 61 -7.27 7.53 -38.60
CA ASN A 61 -7.60 6.13 -38.28
C ASN A 61 -6.36 5.42 -37.74
N LEU A 62 -6.33 5.15 -36.43
CA LEU A 62 -5.27 4.43 -35.73
C LEU A 62 -5.79 3.13 -35.11
N HIS A 63 -6.90 2.59 -35.62
CA HIS A 63 -7.48 1.34 -35.13
C HIS A 63 -6.41 0.24 -35.09
N ARG A 64 -6.22 -0.40 -33.93
CA ARG A 64 -5.21 -1.44 -33.69
C ARG A 64 -3.75 -1.03 -33.94
N ALA A 65 -3.45 0.27 -34.01
CA ALA A 65 -2.06 0.73 -34.07
C ALA A 65 -1.34 0.45 -32.74
N LYS A 66 -0.02 0.29 -32.78
CA LYS A 66 0.83 0.18 -31.59
C LYS A 66 1.56 1.49 -31.36
N LEU A 67 1.38 2.10 -30.21
CA LEU A 67 2.03 3.33 -29.76
C LEU A 67 2.70 3.12 -28.39
N GLU A 68 3.15 1.90 -28.11
CA GLU A 68 3.92 1.54 -26.92
C GLU A 68 5.13 2.49 -26.75
N ASN A 69 5.34 3.04 -25.55
CA ASN A 69 6.44 3.96 -25.23
C ASN A 69 6.54 5.22 -26.14
N THR A 70 5.44 5.63 -26.78
CA THR A 70 5.45 6.78 -27.70
C THR A 70 5.42 8.11 -26.95
N ASN A 71 6.14 9.10 -27.47
CA ASN A 71 6.01 10.49 -27.02
C ASN A 71 4.84 11.18 -27.74
N LEU A 72 3.78 11.48 -26.98
CA LEU A 72 2.50 12.04 -27.42
C LEU A 72 2.19 13.42 -26.80
N TYR A 73 3.22 14.12 -26.26
CA TYR A 73 3.01 15.40 -25.58
C TYR A 73 2.32 16.40 -26.53
N PHE A 74 1.22 17.02 -26.11
CA PHE A 74 0.44 17.97 -26.92
C PHE A 74 -0.06 17.43 -28.28
N THR A 75 -0.09 16.11 -28.48
CA THR A 75 -0.60 15.53 -29.73
C THR A 75 -2.12 15.68 -29.80
N ASN A 76 -2.63 16.09 -30.96
CA ASN A 76 -4.06 16.22 -31.19
C ASN A 76 -4.62 14.95 -31.87
N PHE A 77 -5.41 14.18 -31.15
CA PHE A 77 -6.18 13.02 -31.61
C PHE A 77 -7.70 13.28 -31.65
N SER A 78 -8.15 14.54 -31.61
CA SER A 78 -9.59 14.84 -31.63
C SER A 78 -10.31 14.15 -32.79
N ALA A 79 -11.46 13.53 -32.50
CA ALA A 79 -12.27 12.72 -33.42
C ALA A 79 -11.53 11.56 -34.13
N ALA A 80 -10.34 11.15 -33.67
CA ALA A 80 -9.62 10.03 -34.24
C ALA A 80 -10.27 8.68 -33.87
N ASN A 81 -10.09 7.68 -34.73
CA ASN A 81 -10.42 6.30 -34.41
C ASN A 81 -9.18 5.61 -33.80
N LEU A 82 -9.18 5.49 -32.47
CA LEU A 82 -8.14 4.86 -31.65
C LEU A 82 -8.63 3.54 -31.03
N SER A 83 -9.70 2.94 -31.56
CA SER A 83 -10.25 1.72 -30.99
C SER A 83 -9.23 0.57 -31.05
N ASN A 84 -9.09 -0.18 -29.96
CA ASN A 84 -8.10 -1.26 -29.81
C ASN A 84 -6.64 -0.82 -30.00
N VAL A 85 -6.32 0.47 -29.83
CA VAL A 85 -4.95 0.96 -29.90
C VAL A 85 -4.16 0.52 -28.66
N ASP A 86 -2.85 0.28 -28.82
CA ASP A 86 -1.95 -0.01 -27.71
C ASP A 86 -1.12 1.25 -27.36
N PHE A 87 -1.38 1.82 -26.19
CA PHE A 87 -0.68 2.96 -25.61
C PHE A 87 0.14 2.57 -24.36
N PHE A 88 0.54 1.30 -24.22
CA PHE A 88 1.35 0.84 -23.08
C PHE A 88 2.54 1.77 -22.82
N CYS A 89 2.65 2.31 -21.60
CA CYS A 89 3.70 3.24 -21.19
C CYS A 89 3.86 4.49 -22.10
N ALA A 90 2.85 4.88 -22.88
CA ALA A 90 2.91 6.08 -23.71
C ALA A 90 2.89 7.37 -22.85
N ALA A 91 3.53 8.43 -23.34
CA ALA A 91 3.63 9.72 -22.66
C ALA A 91 2.79 10.79 -23.37
N GLY A 92 1.50 10.89 -23.04
CA GLY A 92 0.50 11.80 -23.61
C GLY A 92 0.08 12.95 -22.70
N TYR A 93 1.03 13.59 -22.03
CA TYR A 93 0.79 14.81 -21.25
C TYR A 93 0.19 15.90 -22.16
N PHE A 94 -0.95 16.47 -21.75
CA PHE A 94 -1.70 17.47 -22.52
C PHE A 94 -2.16 17.02 -23.92
N ALA A 95 -2.24 15.70 -24.18
CA ALA A 95 -2.80 15.19 -25.43
C ALA A 95 -4.30 15.47 -25.50
N ASN A 96 -4.81 15.71 -26.71
CA ASN A 96 -6.23 15.98 -26.96
C ASN A 96 -6.89 14.77 -27.62
N PHE A 97 -7.82 14.13 -26.93
CA PHE A 97 -8.65 13.01 -27.37
C PHE A 97 -10.14 13.39 -27.49
N ASP A 98 -10.47 14.69 -27.60
CA ASP A 98 -11.86 15.18 -27.69
C ASP A 98 -12.64 14.45 -28.79
N GLY A 99 -13.73 13.78 -28.42
CA GLY A 99 -14.59 13.01 -29.32
C GLY A 99 -13.92 11.81 -29.99
N ALA A 100 -12.74 11.37 -29.53
CA ALA A 100 -12.05 10.21 -30.10
C ALA A 100 -12.71 8.89 -29.69
N ASN A 101 -12.61 7.88 -30.56
CA ASN A 101 -13.02 6.52 -30.21
C ASN A 101 -11.81 5.75 -29.66
N LEU A 102 -11.75 5.55 -28.35
CA LEU A 102 -10.75 4.77 -27.62
C LEU A 102 -11.33 3.44 -27.09
N SER A 103 -12.45 2.96 -27.64
CA SER A 103 -13.05 1.70 -27.17
C SER A 103 -12.04 0.54 -27.24
N LYS A 104 -11.91 -0.20 -26.14
CA LYS A 104 -10.94 -1.30 -25.97
C LYS A 104 -9.48 -0.91 -26.15
N ALA A 105 -9.14 0.37 -26.03
CA ALA A 105 -7.75 0.81 -26.03
C ALA A 105 -7.02 0.31 -24.78
N TYR A 106 -5.72 0.06 -24.91
CA TYR A 106 -4.84 -0.37 -23.81
C TYR A 106 -3.90 0.77 -23.42
N LEU A 107 -4.18 1.47 -22.32
CA LEU A 107 -3.43 2.64 -21.83
C LEU A 107 -2.64 2.33 -20.55
N TYR A 108 -2.45 1.06 -20.23
CA TYR A 108 -1.79 0.60 -19.01
C TYR A 108 -0.44 1.28 -18.78
N GLN A 109 -0.24 1.80 -17.56
CA GLN A 109 0.96 2.54 -17.13
C GLN A 109 1.30 3.78 -17.97
N GLY A 110 0.41 4.26 -18.83
CA GLY A 110 0.59 5.50 -19.60
C GLY A 110 0.55 6.76 -18.74
N GLY A 111 1.19 7.83 -19.21
CA GLY A 111 1.18 9.16 -18.60
C GLY A 111 0.32 10.14 -19.39
N PHE A 112 -0.87 10.48 -18.90
CA PHE A 112 -1.86 11.35 -19.55
C PHE A 112 -2.32 12.50 -18.65
N PHE A 113 -1.36 13.09 -17.91
CA PHE A 113 -1.59 14.28 -17.10
C PHE A 113 -2.19 15.42 -17.95
N SER A 114 -3.26 16.04 -17.44
CA SER A 114 -4.03 17.10 -18.09
C SER A 114 -4.46 16.80 -19.54
N ALA A 115 -4.60 15.52 -19.90
CA ALA A 115 -5.13 15.14 -21.20
C ALA A 115 -6.64 15.43 -21.28
N ASP A 116 -7.12 15.75 -22.48
CA ASP A 116 -8.53 16.03 -22.76
C ASP A 116 -9.19 14.80 -23.39
N PHE A 117 -10.01 14.08 -22.63
CA PHE A 117 -10.84 12.97 -23.09
C PHE A 117 -12.32 13.38 -23.24
N SER A 118 -12.63 14.66 -23.37
CA SER A 118 -14.00 15.15 -23.48
C SER A 118 -14.75 14.45 -24.62
N GLY A 119 -15.95 13.92 -24.35
CA GLY A 119 -16.76 13.21 -25.34
C GLY A 119 -16.15 11.95 -25.95
N ALA A 120 -15.02 11.47 -25.43
CA ALA A 120 -14.36 10.26 -25.94
C ALA A 120 -15.15 9.00 -25.57
N ASP A 121 -15.09 7.99 -26.44
CA ASP A 121 -15.59 6.64 -26.16
C ASP A 121 -14.44 5.79 -25.59
N LEU A 122 -14.48 5.48 -24.30
CA LEU A 122 -13.52 4.65 -23.57
C LEU A 122 -14.13 3.30 -23.16
N CYS A 123 -15.22 2.87 -23.81
CA CYS A 123 -15.89 1.62 -23.45
C CYS A 123 -14.91 0.44 -23.49
N ASP A 124 -14.91 -0.36 -22.42
CA ASP A 124 -14.03 -1.52 -22.22
C ASP A 124 -12.53 -1.23 -22.40
N ALA A 125 -12.09 0.03 -22.29
CA ALA A 125 -10.67 0.39 -22.32
C ALA A 125 -9.97 0.02 -21.00
N ASP A 126 -8.66 -0.24 -21.10
CA ASP A 126 -7.80 -0.50 -19.93
C ASP A 126 -6.97 0.74 -19.61
N LEU A 127 -7.30 1.41 -18.52
CA LEU A 127 -6.61 2.56 -17.95
C LEU A 127 -5.97 2.22 -16.60
N SER A 128 -5.71 0.94 -16.32
CA SER A 128 -5.10 0.55 -15.06
C SER A 128 -3.67 1.07 -14.92
N CYS A 129 -3.33 1.49 -13.70
CA CYS A 129 -2.04 2.10 -13.35
C CYS A 129 -1.67 3.37 -14.17
N THR A 130 -2.62 3.97 -14.90
CA THR A 130 -2.40 5.16 -15.72
C THR A 130 -2.36 6.44 -14.88
N GLN A 131 -1.54 7.42 -15.25
CA GLN A 131 -1.53 8.76 -14.65
C GLN A 131 -2.52 9.68 -15.39
N LEU A 132 -3.62 10.03 -14.74
CA LEU A 132 -4.75 10.82 -15.27
C LEU A 132 -4.96 12.14 -14.48
N HIS A 133 -3.94 12.59 -13.75
CA HIS A 133 -4.06 13.79 -12.92
C HIS A 133 -4.49 15.00 -13.77
N GLU A 134 -5.50 15.74 -13.31
CA GLU A 134 -6.12 16.88 -14.00
C GLU A 134 -6.72 16.58 -15.40
N ALA A 135 -6.91 15.31 -15.77
CA ALA A 135 -7.52 14.96 -17.05
C ALA A 135 -9.01 15.36 -17.11
N ASP A 136 -9.48 15.74 -18.30
CA ASP A 136 -10.89 16.08 -18.56
C ASP A 136 -11.62 14.89 -19.19
N PHE A 137 -12.72 14.45 -18.58
CA PHE A 137 -13.58 13.38 -19.08
C PHE A 137 -15.00 13.90 -19.32
N TRP A 138 -15.16 15.20 -19.61
CA TRP A 138 -16.47 15.81 -19.82
C TRP A 138 -17.30 15.04 -20.86
N GLY A 139 -18.41 14.44 -20.44
CA GLY A 139 -19.30 13.69 -21.33
C GLY A 139 -18.69 12.43 -21.95
N ALA A 140 -17.54 11.96 -21.45
CA ALA A 140 -16.89 10.75 -21.94
C ALA A 140 -17.67 9.48 -21.52
N ASP A 141 -17.54 8.42 -22.30
CA ASP A 141 -18.17 7.13 -22.05
C ASP A 141 -17.14 6.13 -21.52
N LEU A 142 -17.11 5.89 -20.22
CA LEU A 142 -16.19 4.97 -19.53
C LEU A 142 -16.90 3.68 -19.09
N ARG A 143 -17.89 3.21 -19.84
CA ARG A 143 -18.59 1.97 -19.49
C ARG A 143 -17.65 0.77 -19.57
N GLY A 144 -17.60 -0.02 -18.50
CA GLY A 144 -16.74 -1.21 -18.45
C GLY A 144 -15.23 -0.91 -18.43
N THR A 145 -14.83 0.35 -18.29
CA THR A 145 -13.41 0.73 -18.25
C THR A 145 -12.71 0.20 -17.00
N GLU A 146 -11.49 -0.28 -17.16
CA GLU A 146 -10.62 -0.70 -16.05
C GLU A 146 -9.79 0.50 -15.56
N LEU A 147 -10.05 1.01 -14.35
CA LEU A 147 -9.34 2.16 -13.74
C LEU A 147 -8.47 1.76 -12.55
N SER A 148 -8.23 0.46 -12.34
CA SER A 148 -7.53 -0.05 -11.17
C SER A 148 -6.14 0.58 -11.00
N GLY A 149 -5.86 1.13 -9.82
CA GLY A 149 -4.58 1.78 -9.51
C GLY A 149 -4.27 3.04 -10.31
N SER A 150 -5.21 3.55 -11.12
CA SER A 150 -5.01 4.80 -11.86
C SER A 150 -5.05 6.01 -10.92
N ASN A 151 -4.39 7.09 -11.32
CA ASN A 151 -4.36 8.35 -10.58
C ASN A 151 -5.18 9.42 -11.30
N ALA A 152 -6.42 9.64 -10.87
CA ALA A 152 -7.33 10.65 -11.41
C ALA A 152 -7.55 11.84 -10.45
N SER A 153 -6.57 12.15 -9.59
CA SER A 153 -6.53 13.39 -8.80
C SER A 153 -6.76 14.62 -9.69
N GLY A 154 -7.65 15.54 -9.29
CA GLY A 154 -8.03 16.71 -10.08
C GLY A 154 -8.81 16.45 -11.37
N ALA A 155 -9.13 15.19 -11.69
CA ALA A 155 -9.81 14.87 -12.95
C ALA A 155 -11.29 15.30 -12.94
N ARG A 156 -11.82 15.63 -14.12
CA ARG A 156 -13.19 16.16 -14.28
C ARG A 156 -14.08 15.18 -15.01
N PHE A 157 -15.04 14.56 -14.32
CA PHE A 157 -15.99 13.58 -14.88
C PHE A 157 -17.37 14.18 -15.17
N TYR A 158 -17.47 15.48 -15.47
CA TYR A 158 -18.78 16.11 -15.65
C TYR A 158 -19.57 15.42 -16.76
N LYS A 159 -20.76 14.88 -16.45
CA LYS A 159 -21.59 14.09 -17.39
C LYS A 159 -20.93 12.83 -17.97
N ALA A 160 -19.83 12.35 -17.41
CA ALA A 160 -19.23 11.10 -17.84
C ALA A 160 -20.12 9.89 -17.46
N CYS A 161 -20.06 8.81 -18.24
CA CYS A 161 -20.68 7.53 -17.90
C CYS A 161 -19.64 6.58 -17.31
N LEU A 162 -19.84 6.08 -16.08
CA LEU A 162 -18.90 5.19 -15.37
C LEU A 162 -19.51 3.80 -15.09
N THR A 163 -20.67 3.50 -15.67
CA THR A 163 -21.39 2.24 -15.41
C THR A 163 -20.54 1.03 -15.75
N GLY A 164 -20.32 0.17 -14.76
CA GLY A 164 -19.53 -1.05 -14.89
C GLY A 164 -18.01 -0.85 -14.88
N ALA A 165 -17.53 0.37 -14.63
CA ALA A 165 -16.09 0.59 -14.46
C ALA A 165 -15.56 -0.09 -13.19
N CYS A 166 -14.30 -0.52 -13.21
CA CYS A 166 -13.60 -1.02 -12.05
C CYS A 166 -12.71 0.08 -11.46
N ILE A 167 -12.86 0.35 -10.16
CA ILE A 167 -12.19 1.46 -9.47
C ILE A 167 -11.30 0.97 -8.32
N GLN A 168 -10.77 -0.26 -8.42
CA GLN A 168 -9.91 -0.84 -7.38
C GLN A 168 -8.64 -0.01 -7.18
N GLY A 169 -8.41 0.54 -5.99
CA GLY A 169 -7.22 1.37 -5.74
C GLY A 169 -7.16 2.64 -6.60
N TRP A 170 -8.28 3.07 -7.16
CA TRP A 170 -8.38 4.30 -7.92
C TRP A 170 -8.10 5.51 -7.02
N THR A 171 -7.15 6.35 -7.42
CA THR A 171 -6.73 7.52 -6.65
C THR A 171 -7.45 8.77 -7.15
N ILE A 172 -8.14 9.47 -6.23
CA ILE A 172 -8.89 10.70 -6.47
C ILE A 172 -8.72 11.65 -5.26
N ASP A 173 -9.01 12.94 -5.43
CA ASP A 173 -8.88 14.00 -4.42
C ASP A 173 -10.08 14.97 -4.41
N GLU A 174 -10.01 16.09 -3.67
CA GLU A 174 -11.07 17.11 -3.61
C GLU A 174 -11.28 17.88 -4.92
N GLU A 175 -10.25 17.99 -5.74
CA GLU A 175 -10.32 18.67 -7.03
C GLU A 175 -10.96 17.75 -8.08
N THR A 176 -11.10 16.45 -7.77
CA THR A 176 -11.78 15.49 -8.63
C THR A 176 -13.29 15.73 -8.62
N ARG A 177 -13.89 15.93 -9.80
CA ARG A 177 -15.29 16.36 -9.96
C ARG A 177 -16.14 15.25 -10.56
N PHE A 178 -17.25 14.92 -9.89
CA PHE A 178 -18.23 13.89 -10.29
C PHE A 178 -19.61 14.47 -10.61
N ASP A 179 -19.66 15.76 -10.91
CA ASP A 179 -20.89 16.50 -11.20
C ASP A 179 -21.68 15.87 -12.37
N GLN A 180 -22.92 15.45 -12.13
CA GLN A 180 -23.79 14.83 -13.17
C GLN A 180 -23.22 13.55 -13.79
N VAL A 181 -22.32 12.84 -13.13
CA VAL A 181 -21.89 11.50 -13.57
C VAL A 181 -23.09 10.56 -13.64
N ASP A 182 -23.17 9.84 -14.75
CA ASP A 182 -24.08 8.71 -14.93
C ASP A 182 -23.36 7.41 -14.56
N CYS A 183 -23.83 6.73 -13.53
CA CYS A 183 -23.19 5.51 -13.06
C CYS A 183 -24.23 4.67 -12.35
N GLU A 184 -24.59 3.53 -12.92
CA GLU A 184 -25.57 2.61 -12.34
C GLU A 184 -24.92 1.63 -11.35
N PHE A 185 -23.68 1.23 -11.60
CA PHE A 185 -22.88 0.38 -10.73
C PHE A 185 -21.40 0.48 -11.06
N VAL A 186 -20.55 0.08 -10.12
CA VAL A 186 -19.09 -0.06 -10.30
C VAL A 186 -18.59 -1.34 -9.67
N TYR A 187 -17.34 -1.68 -9.93
CA TYR A 187 -16.65 -2.80 -9.28
C TYR A 187 -15.45 -2.32 -8.48
N LEU A 188 -15.16 -3.01 -7.37
CA LEU A 188 -14.08 -2.64 -6.46
C LEU A 188 -12.87 -3.56 -6.54
N THR A 189 -12.98 -4.67 -7.27
CA THR A 189 -11.87 -5.60 -7.49
C THR A 189 -11.92 -6.18 -8.89
N TRP A 190 -10.74 -6.35 -9.47
CA TRP A 190 -10.55 -7.06 -10.73
C TRP A 190 -9.66 -8.28 -10.50
N SER A 191 -10.17 -9.48 -10.80
CA SER A 191 -9.39 -10.73 -10.66
C SER A 191 -8.53 -11.08 -11.87
N GLY A 192 -8.45 -10.21 -12.88
CA GLY A 192 -7.59 -10.41 -14.04
C GLY A 192 -8.25 -11.11 -15.22
N TRP A 193 -7.46 -11.35 -16.26
CA TRP A 193 -7.81 -12.17 -17.43
C TRP A 193 -7.45 -13.63 -17.18
N ASP A 194 -8.38 -14.55 -17.37
CA ASP A 194 -8.12 -15.98 -17.26
C ASP A 194 -7.71 -16.52 -18.64
N GLU A 195 -6.41 -16.80 -18.77
CA GLU A 195 -5.79 -17.37 -19.98
C GLU A 195 -6.40 -18.72 -20.38
N GLU A 196 -6.87 -19.50 -19.41
CA GLU A 196 -7.36 -20.86 -19.60
C GLU A 196 -8.83 -20.88 -20.05
N ALA A 197 -9.62 -19.91 -19.58
CA ALA A 197 -11.01 -19.73 -19.98
C ALA A 197 -11.20 -18.85 -21.24
N GLN A 198 -10.18 -18.11 -21.67
CA GLN A 198 -10.28 -17.05 -22.69
C GLN A 198 -11.39 -16.02 -22.41
N GLU A 199 -11.69 -15.80 -21.14
CA GLU A 199 -12.74 -14.87 -20.70
C GLU A 199 -12.17 -13.90 -19.65
N SER A 200 -12.70 -12.68 -19.62
CA SER A 200 -12.43 -11.74 -18.52
C SER A 200 -13.19 -12.23 -17.30
N ILE A 201 -12.50 -12.77 -16.31
CA ILE A 201 -13.15 -13.48 -15.21
C ILE A 201 -13.27 -12.56 -13.99
N TYR A 202 -14.53 -12.20 -13.74
CA TYR A 202 -15.15 -11.51 -12.61
C TYR A 202 -14.51 -10.17 -12.21
N PHE A 203 -15.16 -9.08 -12.61
CA PHE A 203 -15.21 -7.94 -11.72
C PHE A 203 -15.95 -8.37 -10.44
N LEU A 204 -15.24 -8.41 -9.32
CA LEU A 204 -15.76 -8.83 -8.02
C LEU A 204 -16.08 -7.58 -7.18
N ASP A 205 -16.92 -7.75 -6.18
CA ASP A 205 -17.36 -6.66 -5.28
C ASP A 205 -18.06 -5.50 -6.00
N ARG A 206 -19.10 -5.82 -6.79
CA ARG A 206 -20.02 -4.83 -7.38
C ARG A 206 -20.65 -3.97 -6.30
N LEU A 207 -20.75 -2.66 -6.58
CA LEU A 207 -21.64 -1.76 -5.86
C LEU A 207 -22.68 -1.15 -6.82
N PRO A 208 -23.97 -1.13 -6.46
CA PRO A 208 -24.56 -1.77 -5.28
C PRO A 208 -24.39 -3.30 -5.27
N LYS A 209 -24.31 -3.91 -4.08
CA LYS A 209 -24.04 -5.37 -3.94
C LYS A 209 -25.14 -6.25 -4.53
N ASN A 210 -26.38 -5.76 -4.53
CA ASN A 210 -27.50 -6.44 -5.16
C ASN A 210 -27.49 -6.12 -6.66
N GLU A 211 -27.39 -7.13 -7.51
CA GLU A 211 -27.34 -6.97 -8.97
C GLU A 211 -28.60 -6.33 -9.57
N ASN A 212 -29.73 -6.41 -8.87
CA ASN A 212 -30.98 -5.79 -9.29
C ASN A 212 -31.12 -4.33 -8.83
N GLU A 213 -30.14 -3.80 -8.11
CA GLU A 213 -30.09 -2.42 -7.65
C GLU A 213 -29.05 -1.63 -8.44
N PHE A 214 -29.39 -0.36 -8.69
CA PHE A 214 -28.55 0.62 -9.36
C PHE A 214 -28.45 1.87 -8.51
N PHE A 215 -27.30 2.54 -8.55
CA PHE A 215 -27.18 3.87 -8.00
C PHE A 215 -28.18 4.81 -8.67
N LYS A 216 -28.80 5.66 -7.88
CA LYS A 216 -29.58 6.79 -8.39
C LYS A 216 -28.64 7.93 -8.79
N PRO A 217 -29.11 8.88 -9.62
CA PRO A 217 -28.30 10.05 -9.99
C PRO A 217 -27.68 10.73 -8.76
N GLY A 218 -26.35 10.85 -8.76
CA GLY A 218 -25.56 11.44 -7.69
C GLY A 218 -25.18 10.52 -6.52
N GLU A 219 -25.78 9.32 -6.38
CA GLU A 219 -25.41 8.39 -5.30
C GLU A 219 -23.96 7.89 -5.45
N PHE A 220 -23.52 7.62 -6.68
CA PHE A 220 -22.12 7.28 -6.96
C PHE A 220 -21.17 8.38 -6.50
N ALA A 221 -21.45 9.64 -6.83
CA ALA A 221 -20.63 10.79 -6.42
C ALA A 221 -20.53 10.90 -4.89
N VAL A 222 -21.66 10.69 -4.18
CA VAL A 222 -21.67 10.66 -2.71
C VAL A 222 -20.86 9.49 -2.16
N LEU A 223 -20.98 8.31 -2.76
CA LEU A 223 -20.22 7.12 -2.38
C LEU A 223 -18.71 7.38 -2.49
N VAL A 224 -18.22 7.80 -3.66
CA VAL A 224 -16.79 8.05 -3.85
C VAL A 224 -16.29 9.18 -2.94
N GLN A 225 -17.10 10.23 -2.70
CA GLN A 225 -16.78 11.29 -1.73
C GLN A 225 -16.69 10.78 -0.29
N GLN A 226 -17.45 9.76 0.10
CA GLN A 226 -17.31 9.12 1.42
C GLN A 226 -15.99 8.37 1.56
N TYR A 227 -15.43 7.85 0.46
CA TYR A 227 -14.12 7.20 0.43
C TYR A 227 -12.94 8.17 0.25
N THR A 228 -13.17 9.44 -0.12
CA THR A 228 -12.11 10.47 -0.31
C THR A 228 -11.68 11.22 0.96
N ASN A 229 -12.21 10.89 2.14
CA ASN A 229 -11.92 11.62 3.39
C ASN A 229 -10.77 11.04 4.22
N THR A 230 -9.87 10.29 3.58
CA THR A 230 -8.84 9.54 4.29
C THR A 230 -7.43 9.91 3.84
N ILE A 231 -6.55 10.24 4.79
CA ILE A 231 -5.10 10.29 4.56
C ILE A 231 -4.61 8.85 4.50
N ASN A 232 -3.87 8.50 3.46
CA ASN A 232 -3.28 7.16 3.32
C ASN A 232 -1.76 7.25 3.50
N LEU A 233 -1.21 6.53 4.48
CA LEU A 233 0.23 6.33 4.61
C LEU A 233 0.60 4.92 4.17
N PHE A 234 1.49 4.82 3.18
CA PHE A 234 2.05 3.56 2.73
C PHE A 234 3.31 3.21 3.52
N PHE A 235 3.38 1.97 3.97
CA PHE A 235 4.50 1.37 4.68
C PHE A 235 4.97 0.17 3.88
N SER A 236 6.24 0.18 3.44
CA SER A 236 6.80 -0.92 2.67
C SER A 236 6.88 -2.21 3.50
N GLU A 237 6.79 -3.35 2.82
CA GLU A 237 6.97 -4.66 3.45
C GLU A 237 8.31 -4.76 4.20
N GLU A 238 9.39 -4.20 3.63
CA GLU A 238 10.73 -4.25 4.23
C GLU A 238 10.81 -3.57 5.61
N ASN A 239 10.08 -2.46 5.81
CA ASN A 239 10.17 -1.63 7.02
C ASN A 239 9.04 -1.89 8.02
N GLY A 240 7.88 -2.38 7.56
CA GLY A 240 6.69 -2.55 8.40
C GLY A 240 6.20 -1.22 9.00
N ILE A 241 5.37 -1.32 10.04
CA ILE A 241 4.81 -0.15 10.75
C ILE A 241 5.44 -0.06 12.15
N ASP A 242 6.07 1.08 12.48
CA ASP A 242 6.46 1.38 13.87
C ASP A 242 5.32 2.12 14.58
N TRP A 243 4.54 1.37 15.35
CA TRP A 243 3.36 1.90 16.04
C TRP A 243 3.69 2.95 17.09
N GLN A 244 4.90 2.94 17.66
CA GLN A 244 5.32 3.95 18.63
C GLN A 244 5.66 5.26 17.91
N ALA A 245 6.42 5.19 16.81
CA ALA A 245 6.68 6.34 15.96
C ALA A 245 5.37 6.94 15.41
N LEU A 246 4.42 6.09 15.00
CA LEU A 246 3.12 6.53 14.51
C LEU A 246 2.28 7.20 15.60
N SER A 247 2.27 6.66 16.82
CA SER A 247 1.57 7.30 17.95
C SER A 247 2.14 8.69 18.25
N ILE A 248 3.47 8.81 18.32
CA ILE A 248 4.15 10.10 18.54
C ILE A 248 3.84 11.07 17.39
N ALA A 249 3.82 10.59 16.15
CA ALA A 249 3.49 11.39 14.98
C ALA A 249 2.06 11.95 15.07
N LEU A 250 1.09 11.13 15.46
CA LEU A 250 -0.30 11.54 15.62
C LEU A 250 -0.49 12.55 16.77
N GLU A 251 0.22 12.37 17.88
CA GLU A 251 0.20 13.33 19.00
C GLU A 251 0.83 14.67 18.62
N ASN A 252 2.00 14.64 17.98
CA ASN A 252 2.67 15.85 17.51
C ASN A 252 1.85 16.57 16.43
N PHE A 253 1.23 15.80 15.53
CA PHE A 253 0.30 16.32 14.55
C PHE A 253 -0.86 17.03 15.24
N LYS A 254 -1.49 16.40 16.25
CA LYS A 254 -2.58 17.02 17.03
C LYS A 254 -2.15 18.30 17.75
N ALA A 255 -0.94 18.31 18.31
CA ALA A 255 -0.37 19.48 18.98
C ALA A 255 -0.12 20.65 18.01
N ALA A 256 0.41 20.37 16.82
CA ALA A 256 0.64 21.37 15.77
C ALA A 256 -0.67 21.95 15.18
N ASN A 257 -1.78 21.24 15.37
CA ASN A 257 -3.07 21.51 14.73
C ASN A 257 -4.15 21.94 15.73
N ASN A 258 -3.78 22.75 16.73
CA ASN A 258 -4.72 23.31 17.73
C ASN A 258 -5.58 22.26 18.45
N GLY A 259 -5.06 21.03 18.60
CA GLY A 259 -5.76 19.93 19.25
C GLY A 259 -6.72 19.15 18.37
N GLN A 260 -6.83 19.44 17.07
CA GLN A 260 -7.51 18.57 16.10
C GLN A 260 -6.56 17.45 15.66
N GLY A 261 -6.96 16.21 15.91
CA GLY A 261 -6.15 15.03 15.60
C GLY A 261 -6.66 14.24 14.40
N LEU A 262 -5.94 13.17 14.08
CA LEU A 262 -6.32 12.17 13.10
C LEU A 262 -6.67 10.86 13.81
N GLU A 263 -7.70 10.17 13.34
CA GLU A 263 -8.11 8.84 13.79
C GLU A 263 -7.77 7.81 12.72
N ILE A 264 -7.25 6.65 13.14
CA ILE A 264 -7.04 5.52 12.24
C ILE A 264 -8.40 4.93 11.89
N GLN A 265 -8.73 4.94 10.60
CA GLN A 265 -9.96 4.40 10.04
C GLN A 265 -9.80 2.92 9.65
N GLY A 266 -8.62 2.52 9.18
CA GLY A 266 -8.37 1.14 8.76
C GLY A 266 -6.94 0.91 8.30
N ILE A 267 -6.59 -0.37 8.11
CA ILE A 267 -5.30 -0.82 7.58
C ILE A 267 -5.60 -1.79 6.43
N GLU A 268 -4.99 -1.56 5.28
CA GLU A 268 -5.14 -2.38 4.08
C GLU A 268 -3.80 -3.02 3.72
N GLN A 269 -3.80 -4.33 3.51
CA GLN A 269 -2.61 -5.06 3.06
C GLN A 269 -2.50 -4.96 1.54
N GLN A 270 -1.31 -4.64 1.05
CA GLN A 270 -0.94 -4.55 -0.36
C GLN A 270 0.16 -5.56 -0.68
N ILE A 271 0.38 -5.83 -1.97
CA ILE A 271 1.42 -6.78 -2.44
C ILE A 271 2.81 -6.41 -1.90
N ASN A 272 3.11 -5.12 -1.76
CA ASN A 272 4.43 -4.61 -1.36
C ASN A 272 4.43 -3.90 0.02
N GLY A 273 3.41 -4.09 0.85
CA GLY A 273 3.34 -3.42 2.15
C GLY A 273 1.93 -3.21 2.70
N PHE A 274 1.75 -2.14 3.46
CA PHE A 274 0.49 -1.80 4.13
C PHE A 274 0.12 -0.34 3.90
N ILE A 275 -1.17 -0.05 3.77
CA ILE A 275 -1.72 1.30 3.78
C ILE A 275 -2.48 1.51 5.09
N VAL A 276 -2.09 2.50 5.88
CA VAL A 276 -2.89 2.95 7.04
C VAL A 276 -3.72 4.16 6.62
N LYS A 277 -5.04 4.07 6.81
CA LYS A 277 -6.02 5.10 6.44
C LYS A 277 -6.38 5.90 7.69
N PHE A 278 -6.34 7.23 7.60
CA PHE A 278 -6.67 8.14 8.70
C PHE A 278 -7.76 9.14 8.33
N MET A 279 -8.60 9.55 9.27
CA MET A 279 -9.63 10.58 9.09
C MET A 279 -9.50 11.69 10.15
N THR A 280 -9.99 12.89 9.88
CA THR A 280 -9.89 14.02 10.84
C THR A 280 -10.97 13.97 11.93
N GLN A 281 -10.60 14.32 13.17
CA GLN A 281 -11.56 14.57 14.24
C GLN A 281 -12.24 15.93 14.03
N ILE A 282 -13.54 15.94 13.70
CA ILE A 282 -14.29 17.17 13.42
C ILE A 282 -14.64 17.88 14.74
N ASP A 283 -14.01 19.02 15.00
CA ASP A 283 -14.43 20.00 16.02
C ASP A 283 -15.06 21.21 15.31
N PRO A 284 -16.38 21.42 15.39
CA PRO A 284 -17.08 22.47 14.67
C PRO A 284 -16.74 23.89 15.17
N THR A 285 -15.98 24.02 16.26
CA THR A 285 -15.57 25.31 16.84
C THR A 285 -14.17 25.77 16.40
N LYS A 286 -13.44 24.93 15.65
CA LYS A 286 -12.08 25.19 15.19
C LYS A 286 -12.00 25.19 13.65
N PRO A 287 -11.00 25.87 13.05
CA PRO A 287 -10.80 25.83 11.60
C PRO A 287 -10.73 24.39 11.10
N TRP A 288 -11.41 24.09 10.00
CA TRP A 288 -11.40 22.74 9.43
C TRP A 288 -10.01 22.41 8.89
N ILE A 289 -9.46 21.27 9.31
CA ILE A 289 -8.23 20.71 8.75
C ILE A 289 -8.64 19.69 7.71
N SER A 290 -8.30 19.96 6.45
CA SER A 290 -8.56 19.02 5.38
C SER A 290 -7.59 17.84 5.54
N PRO A 291 -8.08 16.58 5.67
CA PRO A 291 -7.22 15.41 5.47
C PRO A 291 -6.59 15.39 4.08
N ARG A 292 -7.05 16.25 3.17
CA ARG A 292 -6.64 16.30 1.77
C ARG A 292 -5.60 17.39 1.46
N ASP A 293 -5.32 18.29 2.41
CA ASP A 293 -4.22 19.25 2.26
C ASP A 293 -2.88 18.49 2.11
N CYS A 294 -2.15 18.67 1.01
CA CYS A 294 -0.82 18.07 0.81
C CYS A 294 0.15 18.39 1.97
N LYS A 295 -0.06 19.53 2.64
CA LYS A 295 0.64 19.90 3.88
C LYS A 295 0.32 18.96 5.05
N THR A 296 -0.91 18.47 5.16
CA THR A 296 -1.35 17.52 6.19
C THR A 296 -0.67 16.17 6.03
N TRP A 297 -0.64 15.63 4.80
CA TRP A 297 0.10 14.38 4.50
C TRP A 297 1.60 14.55 4.74
N THR A 298 2.19 15.62 4.18
CA THR A 298 3.63 15.92 4.34
C THR A 298 4.01 16.05 5.81
N MET A 299 3.20 16.79 6.59
CA MET A 299 3.43 16.98 8.01
C MET A 299 3.30 15.67 8.80
N LEU A 300 2.29 14.84 8.53
CA LEU A 300 2.14 13.56 9.23
C LEU A 300 3.32 12.62 8.92
N LYS A 301 3.74 12.57 7.65
CA LYS A 301 4.89 11.78 7.22
C LYS A 301 6.20 12.28 7.85
N GLU A 302 6.47 13.58 7.83
CA GLU A 302 7.64 14.19 8.47
C GLU A 302 7.67 13.89 9.97
N LYS A 303 6.53 14.01 10.66
CA LYS A 303 6.44 13.71 12.10
C LYS A 303 6.67 12.24 12.41
N TYR A 304 6.25 11.35 11.52
CA TYR A 304 6.55 9.91 11.63
C TYR A 304 8.04 9.63 11.46
N GLU A 305 8.67 10.21 10.43
CA GLU A 305 10.10 10.04 10.17
C GLU A 305 10.97 10.63 11.30
N GLU A 306 10.62 11.81 11.81
CA GLU A 306 11.26 12.42 12.99
C GLU A 306 11.15 11.52 14.22
N ALA A 307 9.94 11.00 14.50
CA ALA A 307 9.71 10.12 15.63
C ALA A 307 10.50 8.81 15.50
N LEU A 308 10.52 8.23 14.31
CA LEU A 308 11.26 7.02 14.01
C LEU A 308 12.76 7.24 14.22
N GLN A 309 13.31 8.37 13.73
CA GLN A 309 14.70 8.72 13.91
C GLN A 309 15.04 8.96 15.39
N ALA A 310 14.16 9.61 16.15
CA ALA A 310 14.37 9.85 17.57
C ALA A 310 14.36 8.54 18.37
N ILE A 311 13.45 7.63 18.05
CA ILE A 311 13.36 6.28 18.62
C ILE A 311 14.65 5.50 18.32
N ASP A 312 15.06 5.45 17.05
CA ASP A 312 16.31 4.80 16.60
C ASP A 312 17.55 5.39 17.29
N THR A 313 17.59 6.71 17.49
CA THR A 313 18.70 7.42 18.15
C THR A 313 18.74 7.10 19.63
N ASN A 314 17.60 7.13 20.31
CA ASN A 314 17.49 6.77 21.71
C ASN A 314 17.90 5.30 21.94
N TYR A 315 17.52 4.39 21.04
CA TYR A 315 18.00 3.00 21.09
C TYR A 315 19.51 2.90 20.93
N LYS A 316 20.11 3.65 19.98
CA LYS A 316 21.55 3.68 19.78
C LYS A 316 22.31 4.20 21.02
N GLU A 317 21.78 5.22 21.68
CA GLU A 317 22.39 5.83 22.87
C GLU A 317 22.21 4.97 24.13
N GLN A 318 21.05 4.33 24.32
CA GLN A 318 20.77 3.49 25.49
C GLN A 318 21.51 2.15 25.47
N LEU A 319 21.84 1.63 24.28
CA LEU A 319 22.45 0.30 24.13
C LEU A 319 23.96 0.36 23.82
N GLU A 320 24.55 1.56 23.70
CA GLU A 320 25.97 1.79 23.32
C GLU A 320 26.43 0.96 22.09
N LEU A 321 25.51 0.61 21.17
CA LEU A 321 25.78 -0.33 20.07
C LEU A 321 26.66 0.30 19.00
N THR A 322 27.66 -0.45 18.52
CA THR A 322 28.57 -0.02 17.46
C THR A 322 28.63 -1.03 16.30
N GLY A 323 28.84 -0.51 15.08
CA GLY A 323 29.07 -1.32 13.88
C GLY A 323 27.94 -2.33 13.58
N ASP A 324 28.32 -3.59 13.37
CA ASP A 324 27.44 -4.68 12.91
C ASP A 324 26.31 -5.02 13.90
N GLN A 325 26.49 -4.74 15.20
CA GLN A 325 25.46 -4.97 16.21
C GLN A 325 24.23 -4.07 16.01
N LEU A 326 24.46 -2.83 15.55
CA LEU A 326 23.39 -1.89 15.23
C LEU A 326 22.62 -2.32 13.98
N VAL A 327 23.33 -2.88 12.98
CA VAL A 327 22.73 -3.36 11.73
C VAL A 327 21.84 -4.56 12.01
N PHE A 328 22.35 -5.57 12.73
CA PHE A 328 21.59 -6.76 13.10
C PHE A 328 20.35 -6.42 13.95
N PHE A 329 20.49 -5.52 14.93
CA PHE A 329 19.37 -5.09 15.75
C PHE A 329 18.29 -4.35 14.96
N LYS A 330 18.68 -3.51 14.00
CA LYS A 330 17.74 -2.85 13.08
C LYS A 330 17.00 -3.85 12.19
N GLU A 331 17.67 -4.90 11.73
CA GLU A 331 17.03 -5.98 10.97
C GLU A 331 16.00 -6.75 11.82
N GLN A 332 16.31 -7.04 13.09
CA GLN A 332 15.36 -7.70 14.00
C GLN A 332 14.14 -6.82 14.31
N LEU A 333 14.33 -5.52 14.56
CA LEU A 333 13.22 -4.58 14.72
C LEU A 333 12.34 -4.50 13.47
N ALA A 334 12.92 -4.53 12.28
CA ALA A 334 12.16 -4.58 11.03
C ALA A 334 11.35 -5.88 10.90
N ILE A 335 11.87 -7.02 11.39
CA ILE A 335 11.13 -8.29 11.46
C ILE A 335 9.95 -8.19 12.45
N GLU A 336 10.15 -7.59 13.63
CA GLU A 336 9.07 -7.40 14.60
C GLU A 336 8.00 -6.42 14.13
N ARG A 337 8.39 -5.31 13.47
CA ARG A 337 7.47 -4.34 12.85
C ARG A 337 6.61 -4.98 11.76
N ARG A 338 7.16 -5.94 11.01
CA ARG A 338 6.41 -6.77 10.04
C ARG A 338 5.43 -7.72 10.73
N ASN A 339 5.82 -8.30 11.86
CA ASN A 339 5.02 -9.30 12.58
C ASN A 339 3.98 -8.70 13.54
N SER A 340 4.09 -7.43 13.91
CA SER A 340 3.17 -6.70 14.79
C SER A 340 1.88 -6.28 14.07
N THR A 341 1.08 -7.27 13.69
CA THR A 341 -0.29 -7.11 13.13
C THR A 341 -1.39 -7.29 14.17
N ASP A 342 -1.07 -7.42 15.46
CA ASP A 342 -2.08 -7.53 16.53
C ASP A 342 -2.68 -6.16 16.91
N PHE A 343 -3.48 -5.66 15.97
CA PHE A 343 -4.29 -4.44 16.00
C PHE A 343 -5.11 -4.27 17.29
N LYS A 344 -5.49 -5.38 17.95
CA LYS A 344 -6.39 -5.38 19.12
C LYS A 344 -5.72 -4.97 20.43
N GLY A 345 -4.45 -5.34 20.63
CA GLY A 345 -3.71 -4.99 21.85
C GLY A 345 -3.39 -3.50 21.93
N ILE A 346 -3.05 -2.91 20.78
CA ILE A 346 -2.62 -1.52 20.64
C ILE A 346 -3.83 -0.57 20.69
N LEU A 347 -4.95 -0.90 20.03
CA LEU A 347 -6.21 -0.13 20.16
C LEU A 347 -6.70 -0.04 21.61
N LYS A 348 -6.53 -1.11 22.40
CA LYS A 348 -6.93 -1.12 23.81
C LYS A 348 -6.04 -0.21 24.67
N ALA A 349 -4.73 -0.17 24.37
CA ALA A 349 -3.80 0.75 25.02
C ALA A 349 -4.06 2.22 24.62
N MET A 350 -4.35 2.48 23.34
CA MET A 350 -4.64 3.82 22.81
C MET A 350 -6.01 4.37 23.25
N SER A 351 -7.05 3.53 23.36
CA SER A 351 -8.39 3.98 23.79
C SER A 351 -8.47 4.34 25.28
N ASN A 352 -7.53 3.87 26.10
CA ASN A 352 -7.55 4.10 27.56
C ASN A 352 -7.17 5.54 27.96
N GLN A 353 -6.85 6.43 27.01
CA GLN A 353 -6.62 7.85 27.29
C GLN A 353 -7.83 8.77 27.04
N GLN A 354 -8.95 8.30 26.46
CA GLN A 354 -10.18 9.12 26.36
C GLN A 354 -11.46 8.28 26.51
N SER A 355 -12.34 8.73 27.41
CA SER A 355 -13.60 8.09 27.80
C SER A 355 -14.53 7.72 26.63
N SER A 356 -14.86 6.42 26.59
CA SER A 356 -15.90 5.68 25.84
C SER A 356 -17.14 6.45 25.33
N LYS A 357 -17.62 6.08 24.12
CA LYS A 357 -19.06 6.18 23.78
C LYS A 357 -19.65 5.31 22.64
N TYR A 358 -19.11 4.13 22.29
CA TYR A 358 -19.82 3.22 21.37
C TYR A 358 -19.89 1.77 21.86
N ASP A 359 -21.12 1.25 21.77
CA ASP A 359 -21.59 -0.06 22.20
C ASP A 359 -21.31 -1.11 21.10
N LEU A 360 -20.56 -2.17 21.42
CA LEU A 360 -20.27 -3.29 20.53
C LEU A 360 -21.23 -4.48 20.74
N ARG A 361 -22.45 -4.24 21.24
CA ARG A 361 -23.51 -5.25 21.26
C ARG A 361 -24.00 -5.54 19.84
N GLY A 362 -23.42 -6.56 19.21
CA GLY A 362 -23.93 -7.10 17.94
C GLY A 362 -23.21 -8.29 17.34
N ALA A 363 -21.93 -8.54 17.65
CA ALA A 363 -21.24 -9.74 17.15
C ALA A 363 -21.20 -10.83 18.24
N GLN A 364 -22.24 -11.66 18.30
CA GLN A 364 -22.16 -12.96 18.99
C GLN A 364 -21.70 -14.03 18.01
N ILE A 365 -20.43 -14.43 18.13
CA ILE A 365 -19.96 -15.82 17.93
C ILE A 365 -18.95 -16.01 19.07
N GLY A 366 -19.25 -16.72 20.16
CA GLY A 366 -19.75 -18.09 20.18
C GLY A 366 -18.56 -19.02 20.37
N ASN A 367 -18.20 -19.27 21.63
CA ASN A 367 -17.35 -20.37 22.15
C ASN A 367 -16.03 -20.69 21.42
N LEU A 368 -14.94 -20.02 21.81
CA LEU A 368 -13.57 -20.56 21.69
C LEU A 368 -12.88 -20.76 23.06
N ALA A 369 -13.50 -20.30 24.16
CA ALA A 369 -12.96 -20.46 25.51
C ALA A 369 -13.20 -21.88 26.10
N ASP A 370 -14.23 -22.58 25.62
CA ASP A 370 -14.51 -23.96 26.06
C ASP A 370 -13.78 -25.02 25.21
N THR A 371 -13.45 -24.72 23.94
CA THR A 371 -12.64 -25.62 23.09
C THR A 371 -11.14 -25.58 23.45
N VAL A 372 -10.67 -24.51 24.11
CA VAL A 372 -9.27 -24.40 24.58
C VAL A 372 -9.07 -24.98 25.98
N LYS A 373 -10.15 -25.15 26.78
CA LYS A 373 -10.05 -25.82 28.09
C LYS A 373 -10.00 -27.34 27.98
N ASP A 374 -10.57 -27.94 26.94
CA ASP A 374 -10.56 -29.39 26.75
C ASP A 374 -9.29 -29.93 26.07
N ASN A 375 -8.50 -29.08 25.40
CA ASN A 375 -7.17 -29.46 24.92
C ASN A 375 -6.03 -29.16 25.91
N ALA A 376 -6.30 -28.48 27.02
CA ALA A 376 -5.32 -28.22 28.08
C ALA A 376 -5.11 -29.39 29.07
N ARG A 377 -5.66 -30.59 28.79
CA ARG A 377 -5.56 -31.74 29.72
C ARG A 377 -5.00 -33.04 29.17
N GLN A 378 -4.58 -33.13 27.90
CA GLN A 378 -3.88 -34.32 27.42
C GLN A 378 -2.81 -33.99 26.39
N GLN A 379 -1.66 -33.51 26.86
CA GLN A 379 -0.34 -33.87 26.35
C GLN A 379 0.73 -33.20 27.22
N THR A 380 0.97 -33.80 28.39
CA THR A 380 2.30 -33.76 28.97
C THR A 380 3.27 -34.35 27.96
N ASN A 381 3.92 -33.53 27.15
CA ASN A 381 5.16 -33.92 26.48
C ASN A 381 6.20 -34.11 27.58
N GLN A 382 6.23 -35.34 28.11
CA GLN A 382 7.19 -35.80 29.08
C GLN A 382 8.53 -35.95 28.37
N TYR A 383 9.26 -34.85 28.19
CA TYR A 383 10.66 -34.92 27.83
C TYR A 383 11.37 -35.72 28.92
N ASN A 384 11.85 -36.91 28.56
CA ASN A 384 12.37 -37.90 29.49
C ASN A 384 13.83 -37.60 29.84
N TYR A 385 14.05 -36.47 30.52
CA TYR A 385 15.37 -36.06 31.03
C TYR A 385 15.77 -36.87 32.26
N ALA A 386 17.05 -37.21 32.37
CA ALA A 386 17.60 -37.84 33.58
C ALA A 386 17.43 -36.91 34.81
N PRO A 387 17.34 -37.45 36.04
CA PRO A 387 17.11 -36.64 37.25
C PRO A 387 18.07 -35.45 37.40
N ALA A 388 19.35 -35.63 37.06
CA ALA A 388 20.36 -34.58 37.08
C ALA A 388 20.14 -33.46 36.03
N GLN A 389 19.57 -33.81 34.87
CA GLN A 389 19.24 -32.84 33.81
C GLN A 389 17.99 -32.02 34.17
N LYS A 390 16.99 -32.66 34.78
CA LYS A 390 15.79 -31.96 35.32
C LYS A 390 16.17 -30.97 36.42
N GLN A 391 17.11 -31.35 37.27
CA GLN A 391 17.63 -30.48 38.31
C GLN A 391 18.38 -29.28 37.70
N THR A 392 19.24 -29.50 36.70
CA THR A 392 19.98 -28.42 36.01
C THR A 392 19.04 -27.42 35.33
N LEU A 393 17.98 -27.90 34.68
CA LEU A 393 16.97 -27.05 34.04
C LEU A 393 16.13 -26.26 35.05
N ALA A 394 15.72 -26.92 36.15
CA ALA A 394 14.94 -26.28 37.20
C ALA A 394 15.74 -25.20 37.94
N GLU A 395 17.02 -25.43 38.20
CA GLU A 395 17.91 -24.45 38.83
C GLU A 395 18.10 -23.22 37.92
N ALA A 396 18.38 -23.42 36.63
CA ALA A 396 18.52 -22.32 35.67
C ALA A 396 17.21 -21.55 35.45
N ALA A 397 16.06 -22.24 35.37
CA ALA A 397 14.76 -21.60 35.23
C ALA A 397 14.40 -20.76 36.49
N ALA A 398 14.74 -21.25 37.68
CA ALA A 398 14.53 -20.52 38.93
C ALA A 398 15.41 -19.26 39.00
N GLU A 399 16.68 -19.35 38.58
CA GLU A 399 17.59 -18.19 38.52
C GLU A 399 17.10 -17.13 37.50
N ILE A 400 16.64 -17.57 36.31
CA ILE A 400 16.05 -16.68 35.30
C ILE A 400 14.77 -16.03 35.84
N GLN A 401 13.88 -16.82 36.45
CA GLN A 401 12.63 -16.30 37.01
C GLN A 401 12.90 -15.29 38.12
N GLN A 402 13.82 -15.57 39.04
CA GLN A 402 14.16 -14.66 40.13
C GLN A 402 14.75 -13.35 39.61
N LEU A 403 15.61 -13.42 38.59
CA LEU A 403 16.18 -12.23 37.95
C LEU A 403 15.08 -11.39 37.26
N LEU A 404 14.19 -12.05 36.52
CA LEU A 404 13.06 -11.39 35.87
C LEU A 404 12.11 -10.76 36.88
N ASP A 405 11.79 -11.44 37.99
CA ASP A 405 10.95 -10.90 39.06
C ASP A 405 11.61 -9.67 39.72
N GLN A 406 12.92 -9.71 39.95
CA GLN A 406 13.67 -8.58 40.52
C GLN A 406 13.75 -7.38 39.57
N LEU A 407 13.96 -7.63 38.28
CA LEU A 407 14.02 -6.56 37.28
C LEU A 407 12.63 -5.99 37.01
N ALA A 408 11.59 -6.82 36.93
CA ALA A 408 10.21 -6.40 36.77
C ALA A 408 9.67 -5.62 37.98
N ALA A 409 10.17 -5.88 39.19
CA ALA A 409 9.81 -5.10 40.38
C ALA A 409 10.37 -3.68 40.38
N ASN A 410 11.46 -3.43 39.64
CA ASN A 410 12.18 -2.16 39.63
C ASN A 410 12.14 -1.44 38.28
N ASN A 411 11.46 -2.01 37.29
CA ASN A 411 11.31 -1.45 35.95
C ASN A 411 9.86 -1.61 35.50
N PRO A 412 9.31 -0.66 34.72
CA PRO A 412 8.01 -0.83 34.10
C PRO A 412 7.96 -2.15 33.32
N THR A 413 6.77 -2.76 33.21
CA THR A 413 6.54 -4.00 32.43
C THR A 413 5.24 -3.94 31.60
N GLU A 414 4.64 -2.76 31.52
CA GLU A 414 3.29 -2.55 31.00
C GLU A 414 3.28 -2.59 29.47
N THR A 415 4.29 -2.01 28.83
CA THR A 415 4.44 -2.01 27.36
C THR A 415 5.34 -3.13 26.86
N VAL A 416 5.31 -3.40 25.55
CA VAL A 416 6.23 -4.37 24.92
C VAL A 416 7.68 -3.91 25.08
N THR A 417 7.92 -2.60 24.94
CA THR A 417 9.22 -1.95 25.11
C THR A 417 9.75 -2.11 26.55
N ASP A 418 8.90 -1.91 27.54
CA ASP A 418 9.23 -2.12 28.95
C ASP A 418 9.69 -3.55 29.22
N ARG A 419 9.00 -4.52 28.61
CA ARG A 419 9.34 -5.94 28.73
C ARG A 419 10.62 -6.32 28.00
N ALA A 420 10.90 -5.70 26.85
CA ALA A 420 12.17 -5.87 26.13
C ALA A 420 13.36 -5.27 26.91
N ILE A 421 13.16 -4.13 27.59
CA ILE A 421 14.16 -3.53 28.48
C ILE A 421 14.49 -4.47 29.64
N VAL A 422 13.47 -5.10 30.24
CA VAL A 422 13.68 -6.08 31.30
C VAL A 422 14.40 -7.33 30.78
N ALA A 423 14.07 -7.82 29.58
CA ALA A 423 14.77 -8.93 28.93
C ALA A 423 16.25 -8.61 28.66
N SER A 424 16.54 -7.43 28.12
CA SER A 424 17.92 -7.01 27.82
C SER A 424 18.75 -6.83 29.08
N LYS A 425 18.19 -6.21 30.13
CA LYS A 425 18.84 -6.09 31.45
C LYS A 425 19.12 -7.46 32.06
N ALA A 426 18.22 -8.44 31.84
CA ALA A 426 18.44 -9.80 32.31
C ALA A 426 19.65 -10.45 31.58
N ILE A 427 19.80 -10.26 30.27
CA ILE A 427 20.98 -10.71 29.52
C ILE A 427 22.26 -10.08 30.08
N GLU A 428 22.28 -8.76 30.25
CA GLU A 428 23.46 -8.05 30.74
C GLU A 428 23.90 -8.54 32.13
N VAL A 429 22.95 -8.76 33.04
CA VAL A 429 23.22 -9.30 34.38
C VAL A 429 23.75 -10.74 34.30
N ILE A 430 23.20 -11.56 33.41
CA ILE A 430 23.67 -12.93 33.17
C ILE A 430 25.09 -12.92 32.61
N GLU A 431 25.40 -12.03 31.67
CA GLU A 431 26.72 -11.95 31.05
C GLU A 431 27.82 -11.47 31.98
N LYS A 432 27.48 -10.53 32.89
CA LYS A 432 28.39 -10.01 33.91
C LYS A 432 28.66 -11.01 35.06
N ASN A 433 27.91 -12.11 35.13
CA ASN A 433 28.08 -13.16 36.14
C ASN A 433 28.51 -14.49 35.48
N PRO A 434 29.81 -14.78 35.36
CA PRO A 434 30.32 -15.95 34.65
C PRO A 434 29.74 -17.28 35.14
N THR A 435 29.52 -17.42 36.45
CA THR A 435 28.96 -18.64 37.05
C THR A 435 27.49 -18.82 36.69
N GLN A 436 26.72 -17.73 36.64
CA GLN A 436 25.31 -17.76 36.23
C GLN A 436 25.17 -18.00 34.71
N LYS A 437 26.02 -17.36 33.90
CA LYS A 437 26.11 -17.59 32.45
C LYS A 437 26.39 -19.06 32.14
N GLU A 438 27.38 -19.66 32.79
CA GLU A 438 27.77 -21.05 32.55
C GLU A 438 26.64 -22.05 32.90
N LYS A 439 25.92 -21.80 34.00
CA LYS A 439 24.75 -22.61 34.40
C LYS A 439 23.63 -22.54 33.37
N ILE A 440 23.30 -21.34 32.89
CA ILE A 440 22.22 -21.12 31.92
C ILE A 440 22.59 -21.71 30.55
N VAL A 441 23.84 -21.51 30.09
CA VAL A 441 24.35 -22.13 28.85
C VAL A 441 24.35 -23.64 28.95
N LYS A 442 24.74 -24.22 30.09
CA LYS A 442 24.69 -25.68 30.32
C LYS A 442 23.25 -26.20 30.29
N ALA A 443 22.31 -25.49 30.89
CA ALA A 443 20.89 -25.83 30.86
C ALA A 443 20.32 -25.78 29.44
N LEU A 444 20.66 -24.75 28.66
CA LEU A 444 20.26 -24.60 27.25
C LEU A 444 20.83 -25.72 26.37
N ARG A 445 22.10 -26.12 26.56
CA ARG A 445 22.72 -27.24 25.84
C ARG A 445 22.09 -28.60 26.19
N VAL A 446 21.54 -28.74 27.40
CA VAL A 446 20.97 -30.00 27.89
C VAL A 446 19.49 -30.16 27.54
N GLY A 447 18.69 -29.09 27.63
CA GLY A 447 17.23 -29.15 27.43
C GLY A 447 16.69 -28.35 26.25
N GLY A 448 17.46 -27.42 25.70
CA GLY A 448 16.99 -26.49 24.67
C GLY A 448 16.06 -25.40 25.19
N ILE A 449 15.82 -24.38 24.36
CA ILE A 449 15.05 -23.18 24.71
C ILE A 449 13.59 -23.50 25.04
N ALA A 450 12.97 -24.39 24.27
CA ALA A 450 11.57 -24.74 24.47
C ALA A 450 11.31 -25.36 25.87
N ALA A 451 12.22 -26.22 26.34
CA ALA A 451 12.10 -26.86 27.65
C ALA A 451 12.33 -25.85 28.79
N LEU A 452 13.33 -24.98 28.65
CA LEU A 452 13.66 -24.00 29.69
C LEU A 452 12.57 -22.91 29.77
N LYS A 453 12.01 -22.48 28.62
CA LYS A 453 10.93 -21.49 28.55
C LYS A 453 9.64 -21.98 29.23
N GLN A 454 9.30 -23.26 29.09
CA GLN A 454 8.12 -23.87 29.74
C GLN A 454 8.23 -23.93 31.28
N MET A 455 9.43 -23.81 31.83
CA MET A 455 9.67 -23.88 33.29
C MET A 455 9.66 -22.49 33.97
N VAL A 456 9.61 -21.41 33.18
CA VAL A 456 9.50 -20.02 33.67
C VAL A 456 8.01 -19.65 33.76
N LYS A 457 7.59 -18.92 34.81
CA LYS A 457 6.18 -18.66 35.13
C LYS A 457 5.46 -17.82 34.07
N PRO A 458 4.11 -17.93 33.96
CA PRO A 458 3.31 -17.22 32.95
C PRO A 458 3.37 -15.69 33.01
N VAL A 459 3.56 -15.12 34.20
CA VAL A 459 3.65 -13.64 34.36
C VAL A 459 4.87 -13.08 33.61
N SER A 460 5.91 -13.89 33.43
CA SER A 460 7.14 -13.57 32.71
C SER A 460 7.03 -13.87 31.21
N GLU A 461 6.00 -14.60 30.78
CA GLU A 461 5.91 -15.20 29.44
C GLU A 461 6.14 -14.17 28.30
N PRO A 462 5.56 -12.95 28.34
CA PRO A 462 5.81 -11.96 27.29
C PRO A 462 7.25 -11.41 27.31
N ILE A 463 7.91 -11.36 28.46
CA ILE A 463 9.35 -11.00 28.58
C ILE A 463 10.22 -12.16 28.09
N THR A 464 9.83 -13.41 28.39
CA THR A 464 10.57 -14.60 27.95
C THR A 464 10.53 -14.81 26.45
N ASN A 465 9.50 -14.34 25.76
CA ASN A 465 9.40 -14.39 24.30
C ASN A 465 10.52 -13.58 23.63
N VAL A 466 11.00 -12.52 24.28
CA VAL A 466 12.11 -11.67 23.82
C VAL A 466 13.45 -12.17 24.37
N LEU A 467 13.50 -12.57 25.64
CA LEU A 467 14.73 -13.00 26.33
C LEU A 467 15.34 -14.28 25.76
N PHE A 468 14.52 -15.30 25.50
CA PHE A 468 15.03 -16.65 25.20
C PHE A 468 15.75 -16.78 23.85
N PRO A 469 15.31 -16.10 22.77
CA PRO A 469 16.10 -15.99 21.56
C PRO A 469 17.49 -15.36 21.80
N MET A 470 17.58 -14.33 22.65
CA MET A 470 18.87 -13.69 23.00
C MET A 470 19.78 -14.63 23.81
N LEU A 471 19.20 -15.44 24.70
CA LEU A 471 19.93 -16.45 25.46
C LEU A 471 20.54 -17.55 24.56
N GLU A 472 19.95 -17.83 23.39
CA GLU A 472 20.47 -18.81 22.44
C GLU A 472 21.87 -18.43 21.94
N GLU A 473 22.10 -17.14 21.71
CA GLU A 473 23.37 -16.65 21.17
C GLU A 473 24.52 -16.83 22.17
N LEU A 474 24.23 -16.83 23.47
CA LEU A 474 25.21 -17.13 24.51
C LEU A 474 25.76 -18.56 24.42
N THR A 475 25.12 -19.45 23.67
CA THR A 475 25.59 -20.83 23.46
C THR A 475 26.54 -20.98 22.27
N LYS A 476 26.54 -19.99 21.36
CA LYS A 476 27.33 -19.94 20.11
C LYS A 476 28.75 -19.37 20.30
N ASN A 477 28.96 -18.66 21.41
CA ASN A 477 30.27 -18.25 21.93
C ASN A 477 30.74 -19.20 23.04
#